data_AF-A0A935C5C3-F1
#
_entry.id   AF-A0A935C5C3-F1
#
_cell.length_a   1.000
_cell.length_b   1.000
_cell.length_c   1.000
_cell.angle_alpha   90.00
_cell.angle_beta   90.00
_cell.angle_gamma   90.00
#
_symmetry.space_group_name_H-M   'P 1'
#
loop_
_entity.id
_entity.type
_entity.pdbx_description
1 polymer ?
#
loop_
_entity_poly.entity_id
_entity_poly.type
_entity_poly.pdbx_seq_one_letter_code
_entity_poly.pdbx_strand_id
1 'polypeptide(L)'
;MAQVGYEVLGFNANPFNSNTAEREPEIASYAVHPPYLDRTAEASAAGTGVFFLEGARGSGKSATRLTVAKQLFRGPGGPLLVSLTSFNVFRPYVKVGLSVDLYATQIAFLVVETLLAWLSSLSEEEQERVTQALKPNGTLVSRFISNFYLNRADHSRSSSAKDTYELLDTSIGGRTLIWAEKRWDRIAGVVATIAGALGKKYADFDIGDPAAFQKLVEQQRGDGFHDPLYTLARSVEVARAFGFTGVLVQVDKVDETDWTGSDVSAAGDLILPLLTNITLHEIGGLTWTFFVWDEVSRLIRRTHGGKIRFDKIPNGEIGWQVNYLTDLVSRRMAFFSSGRVSHLGDISEPGVDVSGILTQIIDLTGRSPRQLISALDHILSLHIQSTQGSPSKLPIAAYEAGMDSFATKSLGNVGLLEEARAIAKMGLVRFVAKDVQGLIRQSAPTARGRIDTWIGQRLVQQSGTRPTGGAGRPVDEFEVFDPRALRVVHRHL
;
A
#
# COMPACT_ATOMS: atom_id res chain seq x y z
N MET A 1 -27.93 -16.39 -3.99
CA MET A 1 -27.35 -17.74 -3.83
C MET A 1 -26.04 -17.73 -3.04
N ALA A 2 -25.03 -16.92 -3.38
CA ALA A 2 -23.76 -16.88 -2.63
C ALA A 2 -23.91 -16.48 -1.15
N GLN A 3 -24.70 -15.44 -0.85
CA GLN A 3 -24.94 -14.97 0.52
C GLN A 3 -25.57 -16.06 1.42
N VAL A 4 -26.50 -16.85 0.88
CA VAL A 4 -27.13 -17.99 1.58
C VAL A 4 -26.10 -19.05 1.97
N GLY A 5 -25.09 -19.31 1.12
CA GLY A 5 -24.06 -20.30 1.40
C GLY A 5 -23.15 -19.93 2.58
N TYR A 6 -22.80 -18.64 2.72
CA TYR A 6 -21.99 -18.18 3.86
C TYR A 6 -22.79 -18.21 5.17
N GLU A 7 -24.08 -17.91 5.12
CA GLU A 7 -24.98 -18.00 6.27
C GLU A 7 -25.09 -19.43 6.80
N VAL A 8 -25.15 -20.44 5.91
CA VAL A 8 -25.14 -21.86 6.29
C VAL A 8 -23.84 -22.25 7.01
N LEU A 9 -22.71 -21.66 6.64
CA LEU A 9 -21.42 -21.85 7.32
C LEU A 9 -21.28 -21.02 8.61
N GLY A 10 -22.30 -20.25 9.01
CA GLY A 10 -22.35 -19.49 10.26
C GLY A 10 -21.86 -18.04 10.17
N PHE A 11 -21.61 -17.52 8.97
CA PHE A 11 -21.20 -16.13 8.76
C PHE A 11 -22.37 -15.20 8.46
N ASN A 12 -22.24 -13.93 8.83
CA ASN A 12 -23.16 -12.85 8.44
C ASN A 12 -22.90 -12.33 7.02
N ALA A 13 -21.65 -12.43 6.57
CA ALA A 13 -21.21 -12.09 5.21
C ALA A 13 -19.89 -12.80 4.92
N ASN A 14 -19.44 -12.77 3.66
CA ASN A 14 -18.19 -13.42 3.27
C ASN A 14 -16.97 -12.77 4.00
N PRO A 15 -16.25 -13.51 4.87
CA PRO A 15 -15.11 -12.98 5.62
C PRO A 15 -13.90 -12.60 4.75
N PHE A 16 -13.87 -13.04 3.49
CA PHE A 16 -12.73 -12.91 2.59
C PHE A 16 -13.03 -12.13 1.29
N ASN A 17 -14.18 -11.45 1.23
CA ASN A 17 -14.65 -10.76 0.02
C ASN A 17 -13.76 -9.60 -0.45
N SER A 18 -13.12 -8.89 0.49
CA SER A 18 -12.19 -7.81 0.16
C SER A 18 -10.77 -8.23 0.51
N ASN A 19 -9.84 -7.88 -0.38
CA ASN A 19 -8.40 -8.10 -0.22
C ASN A 19 -7.62 -6.77 -0.37
N THR A 20 -8.35 -5.65 -0.39
CA THR A 20 -7.87 -4.28 -0.56
C THR A 20 -8.25 -3.49 0.68
N ALA A 21 -7.24 -2.92 1.36
CA ALA A 21 -7.41 -2.32 2.68
C ALA A 21 -8.38 -1.14 2.68
N GLU A 22 -8.38 -0.33 1.62
CA GLU A 22 -9.22 0.86 1.47
C GLU A 22 -10.69 0.54 1.25
N ARG A 23 -11.01 -0.70 0.83
CA ARG A 23 -12.39 -1.17 0.67
C ARG A 23 -12.92 -1.86 1.94
N GLU A 24 -12.13 -1.84 3.01
CA GLU A 24 -12.44 -2.46 4.28
C GLU A 24 -12.57 -1.39 5.39
N PRO A 25 -13.76 -0.79 5.56
CA PRO A 25 -13.95 0.28 6.55
C PRO A 25 -13.64 -0.17 7.99
N GLU A 26 -13.83 -1.47 8.25
CA GLU A 26 -13.64 -2.10 9.56
C GLU A 26 -12.28 -2.79 9.68
N ILE A 27 -11.32 -2.55 8.77
CA ILE A 27 -10.02 -3.25 8.79
C ILE A 27 -9.32 -3.15 10.14
N ALA A 28 -9.44 -2.01 10.82
CA ALA A 28 -8.86 -1.80 12.13
C ALA A 28 -9.47 -2.69 13.23
N SER A 29 -10.69 -3.19 13.04
CA SER A 29 -11.42 -4.03 14.00
C SER A 29 -10.91 -5.49 14.00
N TYR A 30 -10.25 -5.92 12.92
CA TYR A 30 -9.69 -7.28 12.78
C TYR A 30 -8.25 -7.30 12.25
N ALA A 31 -7.58 -6.14 12.18
CA ALA A 31 -6.17 -6.07 11.88
C ALA A 31 -5.36 -6.81 12.96
N VAL A 32 -4.35 -7.54 12.51
CA VAL A 32 -3.36 -8.14 13.39
C VAL A 32 -2.26 -7.10 13.63
N HIS A 33 -1.68 -7.13 14.83
CA HIS A 33 -0.57 -6.26 15.22
C HIS A 33 0.76 -7.03 15.09
N PRO A 34 1.42 -7.02 13.93
CA PRO A 34 2.74 -7.61 13.79
C PRO A 34 3.81 -6.74 14.48
N PRO A 35 4.97 -7.30 14.89
CA PRO A 35 5.98 -6.59 15.69
C PRO A 35 6.56 -5.35 15.01
N TYR A 36 6.54 -5.30 13.68
CA TYR A 36 7.03 -4.15 12.94
C TYR A 36 6.10 -2.92 13.08
N LEU A 37 4.84 -3.09 13.49
CA LEU A 37 3.85 -2.02 13.53
C LEU A 37 4.22 -0.96 14.58
N ASP A 38 4.55 -1.37 15.80
CA ASP A 38 4.88 -0.43 16.89
C ASP A 38 6.14 0.36 16.54
N ARG A 39 7.17 -0.32 16.03
CA ARG A 39 8.39 0.33 15.53
C ARG A 39 8.09 1.31 14.39
N THR A 40 7.18 0.97 13.49
CA THR A 40 6.77 1.87 12.40
C THR A 40 6.06 3.09 12.98
N ALA A 41 5.13 2.92 13.92
CA ALA A 41 4.41 4.02 14.54
C ALA A 41 5.35 4.97 15.32
N GLU A 42 6.29 4.41 16.09
CA GLU A 42 7.33 5.18 16.78
C GLU A 42 8.20 5.97 15.80
N ALA A 43 8.65 5.32 14.71
CA ALA A 43 9.45 5.97 13.68
C ALA A 43 8.65 6.99 12.84
N SER A 44 7.32 6.88 12.81
CA SER A 44 6.41 7.82 12.14
C SER A 44 5.97 8.99 13.03
N ALA A 45 6.37 9.04 14.31
CA ALA A 45 6.03 10.17 15.17
C ALA A 45 6.58 11.51 14.63
N ALA A 46 5.98 12.64 15.02
CA ALA A 46 6.38 13.95 14.50
C ALA A 46 7.85 14.29 14.84
N GLY A 47 8.64 14.68 13.83
CA GLY A 47 10.01 15.15 14.00
C GLY A 47 11.08 14.06 14.05
N THR A 48 10.74 12.82 13.72
CA THR A 48 11.69 11.69 13.59
C THR A 48 12.44 11.68 12.25
N GLY A 49 12.12 12.60 11.34
CA GLY A 49 12.81 12.76 10.06
C GLY A 49 12.26 11.86 8.98
N VAL A 50 12.83 10.67 8.79
CA VAL A 50 12.46 9.75 7.69
C VAL A 50 12.47 8.30 8.12
N PHE A 51 11.48 7.52 7.67
CA PHE A 51 11.39 6.08 7.87
C PHE A 51 10.97 5.35 6.60
N PHE A 52 11.55 4.17 6.37
CA PHE A 52 11.18 3.26 5.28
C PHE A 52 10.54 1.99 5.81
N LEU A 53 9.31 1.69 5.40
CA LEU A 53 8.72 0.38 5.56
C LEU A 53 8.66 -0.32 4.20
N GLU A 54 9.43 -1.39 4.08
CA GLU A 54 9.60 -2.14 2.85
C GLU A 54 8.78 -3.42 2.88
N GLY A 55 8.18 -3.78 1.74
CA GLY A 55 7.49 -5.06 1.66
C GLY A 55 7.06 -5.40 0.25
N ALA A 56 6.94 -6.70 0.00
CA ALA A 56 6.45 -7.23 -1.27
C ALA A 56 5.03 -6.70 -1.60
N ARG A 57 4.59 -6.90 -2.83
CA ARG A 57 3.21 -6.57 -3.23
C ARG A 57 2.20 -7.42 -2.45
N GLY A 58 1.12 -6.81 -2.00
CA GLY A 58 0.10 -7.48 -1.17
C GLY A 58 0.53 -7.83 0.25
N SER A 59 1.72 -7.40 0.70
CA SER A 59 2.20 -7.62 2.07
C SER A 59 1.46 -6.82 3.15
N GLY A 60 0.53 -5.92 2.79
CA GLY A 60 -0.20 -5.10 3.77
C GLY A 60 0.45 -3.76 4.10
N LYS A 61 1.29 -3.22 3.20
CA LYS A 61 1.83 -1.84 3.27
C LYS A 61 0.75 -0.79 3.55
N SER A 62 -0.25 -0.71 2.68
CA SER A 62 -1.35 0.27 2.81
C SER A 62 -2.21 0.03 4.06
N ALA A 63 -2.40 -1.23 4.48
CA ALA A 63 -3.07 -1.54 5.76
C ALA A 63 -2.26 -1.05 6.96
N THR A 64 -0.93 -1.22 6.92
CA THR A 64 -0.02 -0.71 7.95
C THR A 64 -0.05 0.82 7.99
N ARG A 65 -0.02 1.49 6.83
CA ARG A 65 -0.16 2.94 6.72
C ARG A 65 -1.41 3.46 7.41
N LEU A 66 -2.57 2.88 7.11
CA LEU A 66 -3.85 3.24 7.71
C LEU A 66 -3.88 2.96 9.22
N THR A 67 -3.25 1.87 9.66
CA THR A 67 -3.17 1.52 11.09
C THR A 67 -2.30 2.51 11.86
N VAL A 68 -1.13 2.86 11.32
CA VAL A 68 -0.22 3.88 11.89
C VAL A 68 -0.91 5.25 11.91
N ALA A 69 -1.61 5.61 10.83
CA ALA A 69 -2.41 6.82 10.76
C ALA A 69 -3.42 6.89 11.92
N LYS A 70 -4.22 5.83 12.12
CA LYS A 70 -5.19 5.74 13.21
C LYS A 70 -4.56 5.78 14.60
N GLN A 71 -3.36 5.21 14.79
CA GLN A 71 -2.67 5.23 16.08
C GLN A 71 -2.13 6.62 16.45
N LEU A 72 -1.59 7.34 15.47
CA LEU A 72 -0.91 8.62 15.66
C LEU A 72 -1.85 9.82 15.58
N PHE A 73 -2.89 9.76 14.75
CA PHE A 73 -3.86 10.84 14.63
C PHE A 73 -4.88 10.80 15.75
N ARG A 74 -4.76 11.77 16.67
CA ARG A 74 -5.68 11.95 17.80
C ARG A 74 -6.27 13.36 17.83
N GLY A 75 -6.21 14.07 16.69
CA GLY A 75 -6.45 15.50 16.61
C GLY A 75 -5.25 16.34 17.10
N PRO A 76 -5.49 17.60 17.52
CA PRO A 76 -4.47 18.45 18.14
C PRO A 76 -3.76 17.74 19.31
N GLY A 77 -2.44 17.89 19.39
CA GLY A 77 -1.58 17.12 20.29
C GLY A 77 -0.91 15.88 19.64
N GLY A 78 -1.35 15.47 18.45
CA GLY A 78 -0.63 14.55 17.56
C GLY A 78 -0.09 15.23 16.28
N PRO A 79 0.60 14.50 15.39
CA PRO A 79 0.95 15.02 14.07
C PRO A 79 -0.28 15.22 13.19
N LEU A 80 -0.24 16.23 12.31
CA LEU A 80 -1.15 16.32 11.17
C LEU A 80 -0.75 15.26 10.14
N LEU A 81 -1.70 14.41 9.75
CA LEU A 81 -1.45 13.36 8.76
C LEU A 81 -1.65 13.86 7.34
N VAL A 82 -0.67 13.67 6.48
CA VAL A 82 -0.74 13.97 5.05
C VAL A 82 -0.46 12.70 4.26
N SER A 83 -1.41 12.29 3.42
CA SER A 83 -1.26 11.11 2.55
C SER A 83 -0.83 11.54 1.15
N LEU A 84 0.35 11.10 0.72
CA LEU A 84 0.83 11.25 -0.65
C LEU A 84 0.75 9.89 -1.36
N THR A 85 -0.42 9.63 -1.94
CA THR A 85 -0.79 8.34 -2.58
C THR A 85 -1.14 8.46 -4.06
N SER A 86 -1.30 9.67 -4.57
CA SER A 86 -1.61 9.95 -5.97
C SER A 86 -0.51 10.83 -6.57
N PHE A 87 0.11 10.34 -7.65
CA PHE A 87 1.21 11.03 -8.34
C PHE A 87 0.90 11.32 -9.81
N ASN A 88 -0.37 11.22 -10.21
CA ASN A 88 -0.78 11.50 -11.59
C ASN A 88 -0.49 12.95 -11.99
N VAL A 89 -0.57 13.87 -11.01
CA VAL A 89 -0.22 15.27 -11.20
C VAL A 89 1.28 15.48 -11.52
N PHE A 90 2.12 14.49 -11.24
CA PHE A 90 3.56 14.53 -11.52
C PHE A 90 3.93 13.91 -12.88
N ARG A 91 2.99 13.20 -13.54
CA ARG A 91 3.22 12.53 -14.82
C ARG A 91 3.85 13.44 -15.88
N PRO A 92 3.44 14.71 -16.03
CA PRO A 92 3.99 15.58 -17.09
C PRO A 92 5.47 15.95 -16.87
N TYR A 93 5.99 15.73 -15.67
CA TYR A 93 7.37 16.05 -15.28
C TYR A 93 8.33 14.87 -15.42
N VAL A 94 7.84 13.66 -15.66
CA VAL A 94 8.68 12.43 -15.69
C VAL A 94 9.85 12.55 -16.66
N LYS A 95 9.65 13.20 -17.81
CA LYS A 95 10.70 13.41 -18.82
C LYS A 95 11.64 14.57 -18.50
N VAL A 96 11.14 15.59 -17.80
CA VAL A 96 11.87 16.84 -17.51
C VAL A 96 12.63 16.74 -16.18
N GLY A 97 12.23 15.80 -15.32
CA GLY A 97 12.73 15.61 -13.97
C GLY A 97 11.75 16.13 -12.93
N LEU A 98 11.59 15.36 -11.86
CA LEU A 98 10.80 15.74 -10.69
C LEU A 98 11.62 16.65 -9.78
N SER A 99 11.10 17.83 -9.45
CA SER A 99 11.78 18.80 -8.59
C SER A 99 11.26 18.75 -7.15
N VAL A 100 12.09 19.20 -6.21
CA VAL A 100 11.68 19.33 -4.80
C VAL A 100 10.59 20.42 -4.66
N ASP A 101 10.60 21.47 -5.48
CA ASP A 101 9.54 22.48 -5.52
C ASP A 101 8.16 21.88 -5.80
N LEU A 102 8.08 20.92 -6.73
CA LEU A 102 6.83 20.23 -7.08
C LEU A 102 6.28 19.47 -5.87
N TYR A 103 7.15 18.74 -5.17
CA TYR A 103 6.80 18.04 -3.94
C TYR A 103 6.39 18.99 -2.81
N ALA A 104 7.17 20.04 -2.56
CA ALA A 104 6.88 21.03 -1.51
C ALA A 104 5.54 21.72 -1.76
N THR A 105 5.24 22.07 -3.01
CA THR A 105 3.96 22.66 -3.41
C THR A 105 2.80 21.71 -3.17
N GLN A 106 2.94 20.44 -3.59
CA GLN A 106 1.89 19.44 -3.41
C GLN A 106 1.67 19.11 -1.92
N ILE A 107 2.72 19.04 -1.11
CA ILE A 107 2.60 18.78 0.33
C ILE A 107 1.97 19.96 1.06
N ALA A 108 2.40 21.19 0.76
CA ALA A 108 1.80 22.39 1.33
C ALA A 108 0.29 22.48 1.02
N PHE A 109 -0.09 22.12 -0.21
CA PHE A 109 -1.50 21.98 -0.61
C PHE A 109 -2.24 20.96 0.25
N LEU A 110 -1.72 19.73 0.37
CA LEU A 110 -2.34 18.66 1.15
C LEU A 110 -2.39 18.97 2.66
N VAL A 111 -1.42 19.71 3.20
CA VAL A 111 -1.43 20.20 4.59
C VAL A 111 -2.63 21.13 4.80
N VAL A 112 -2.82 22.12 3.94
CA VAL A 112 -3.97 23.03 4.04
C VAL A 112 -5.27 22.25 3.88
N GLU A 113 -5.35 21.36 2.90
CA GLU A 113 -6.55 20.56 2.68
C GLU A 113 -6.92 19.71 3.89
N THR A 114 -5.94 19.03 4.49
CA THR A 114 -6.16 18.22 5.70
C THR A 114 -6.62 19.07 6.88
N LEU A 115 -6.04 20.26 7.07
CA LEU A 115 -6.46 21.18 8.12
C LEU A 115 -7.90 21.67 7.92
N LEU A 116 -8.28 22.01 6.68
CA LEU A 116 -9.64 22.43 6.34
C LEU A 116 -10.64 21.28 6.52
N ALA A 117 -10.29 20.06 6.12
CA ALA A 117 -11.11 18.87 6.32
C ALA A 117 -11.25 18.49 7.80
N TRP A 118 -10.19 18.64 8.59
CA TRP A 118 -10.28 18.48 10.04
C TRP A 118 -11.16 19.57 10.67
N LEU A 119 -10.96 20.85 10.31
CA LEU A 119 -11.76 21.96 10.84
C LEU A 119 -13.25 21.79 10.50
N SER A 120 -13.59 21.36 9.28
CA SER A 120 -14.97 21.10 8.87
C SER A 120 -15.64 19.93 9.61
N SER A 121 -14.83 19.05 10.22
CA SER A 121 -15.30 17.93 11.03
C SER A 121 -15.70 18.31 12.46
N LEU A 122 -15.27 19.48 12.95
CA LEU A 122 -15.55 20.00 14.28
C LEU A 122 -16.97 20.59 14.39
N SER A 123 -17.47 20.73 15.61
CA SER A 123 -18.68 21.52 15.92
C SER A 123 -18.42 23.02 15.74
N GLU A 124 -19.48 23.82 15.58
CA GLU A 124 -19.36 25.28 15.40
C GLU A 124 -18.63 25.96 16.58
N GLU A 125 -18.90 25.54 17.82
CA GLU A 125 -18.22 26.05 19.02
C GLU A 125 -16.72 25.68 19.06
N GLU A 126 -16.35 24.50 18.57
CA GLU A 126 -14.94 24.09 18.44
C GLU A 126 -14.25 24.88 17.33
N GLN A 127 -14.92 25.08 16.19
CA GLN A 127 -14.40 25.88 15.09
C GLN A 127 -14.11 27.31 15.54
N GLU A 128 -15.04 27.95 16.25
CA GLU A 128 -14.83 29.32 16.75
C GLU A 128 -13.63 29.38 17.69
N ARG A 129 -13.50 28.42 18.63
CA ARG A 129 -12.34 28.34 19.52
C ARG A 129 -11.02 28.22 18.76
N VAL A 130 -10.97 27.35 17.73
CA VAL A 130 -9.80 27.19 16.88
C VAL A 130 -9.51 28.49 16.12
N THR A 131 -10.51 29.11 15.50
CA THR A 131 -10.36 30.38 14.77
C THR A 131 -9.83 31.50 15.67
N GLN A 132 -10.29 31.59 16.92
CA GLN A 132 -9.76 32.55 17.89
C GLN A 132 -8.29 32.26 18.23
N ALA A 133 -7.93 30.99 18.46
CA ALA A 133 -6.56 30.57 18.74
C ALA A 133 -5.59 30.80 17.57
N LEU A 134 -6.10 30.81 16.33
CA LEU A 134 -5.31 31.07 15.13
C LEU A 134 -4.98 32.55 14.90
N LYS A 135 -5.68 33.50 15.53
CA LYS A 135 -5.50 34.94 15.31
C LYS A 135 -4.03 35.40 15.36
N PRO A 136 -3.18 34.95 16.31
CA PRO A 136 -1.76 35.32 16.33
C PRO A 136 -0.99 34.87 15.08
N ASN A 137 -1.42 33.78 14.45
CA ASN A 137 -0.81 33.20 13.24
C ASN A 137 -1.62 33.50 11.96
N GLY A 138 -2.63 34.36 12.05
CA GLY A 138 -3.63 34.56 10.98
C GLY A 138 -3.01 34.94 9.64
N THR A 139 -2.00 35.81 9.64
CA THR A 139 -1.29 36.22 8.41
C THR A 139 -0.54 35.07 7.74
N LEU A 140 0.11 34.19 8.51
CA LEU A 140 0.82 33.04 7.96
C LEU A 140 -0.18 32.06 7.36
N VAL A 141 -1.21 31.70 8.13
CA VAL A 141 -2.27 30.76 7.72
C VAL A 141 -2.96 31.26 6.45
N SER A 142 -3.31 32.55 6.39
CA SER A 142 -4.01 33.13 5.26
C SER A 142 -3.17 33.17 3.98
N ARG A 143 -1.86 33.48 4.10
CA ARG A 143 -0.91 33.39 2.99
C ARG A 143 -0.75 31.97 2.49
N PHE A 144 -0.71 30.99 3.39
CA PHE A 144 -0.58 29.57 3.05
C PHE A 144 -1.82 29.05 2.30
N ILE A 145 -3.01 29.34 2.83
CA ILE A 145 -4.29 28.99 2.18
C ILE A 145 -4.37 29.63 0.79
N SER A 146 -3.99 30.90 0.67
CA SER A 146 -3.98 31.57 -0.63
C SER A 146 -3.01 30.92 -1.62
N ASN A 147 -1.76 30.70 -1.24
CA ASN A 147 -0.71 30.30 -2.17
C ASN A 147 -0.77 28.84 -2.57
N PHE A 148 -1.27 27.98 -1.68
CA PHE A 148 -1.21 26.53 -1.89
C PHE A 148 -2.57 25.89 -2.10
N TYR A 149 -3.68 26.47 -1.61
CA TYR A 149 -5.02 25.88 -1.78
C TYR A 149 -5.91 26.66 -2.74
N LEU A 150 -6.05 27.98 -2.56
CA LEU A 150 -6.93 28.81 -3.40
C LEU A 150 -6.41 28.95 -4.84
N ASN A 151 -5.08 28.92 -5.01
CA ASN A 151 -4.42 28.96 -6.31
C ASN A 151 -4.40 27.60 -7.04
N ARG A 152 -4.97 26.53 -6.48
CA ARG A 152 -5.05 25.22 -7.16
C ARG A 152 -6.34 25.11 -7.95
N ALA A 153 -6.26 24.38 -9.05
CA ALA A 153 -7.42 24.14 -9.90
C ALA A 153 -8.54 23.36 -9.20
N ASP A 154 -9.79 23.64 -9.55
CA ASP A 154 -10.98 23.08 -8.88
C ASP A 154 -11.02 21.55 -8.95
N HIS A 155 -10.71 20.95 -10.11
CA HIS A 155 -10.67 19.49 -10.26
C HIS A 155 -9.59 18.85 -9.37
N SER A 156 -8.46 19.54 -9.16
CA SER A 156 -7.40 19.07 -8.27
C SER A 156 -7.89 19.03 -6.81
N ARG A 157 -8.59 20.08 -6.36
CA ARG A 157 -9.20 20.15 -5.02
C ARG A 157 -10.24 19.06 -4.81
N SER A 158 -11.17 18.89 -5.75
CA SER A 158 -12.24 17.89 -5.64
C SER A 158 -11.70 16.46 -5.57
N SER A 159 -10.66 16.16 -6.36
CA SER A 159 -10.05 14.82 -6.38
C SER A 159 -9.33 14.47 -5.07
N SER A 160 -8.50 15.39 -4.57
CA SER A 160 -7.68 15.17 -3.36
C SER A 160 -8.47 15.25 -2.06
N ALA A 161 -9.48 16.11 -1.97
CA ALA A 161 -10.35 16.20 -0.81
C ALA A 161 -11.02 14.87 -0.47
N LYS A 162 -11.41 14.09 -1.48
CA LYS A 162 -11.99 12.75 -1.28
C LYS A 162 -11.02 11.83 -0.54
N ASP A 163 -9.78 11.73 -1.02
CA ASP A 163 -8.73 10.89 -0.40
C ASP A 163 -8.44 11.36 1.04
N THR A 164 -8.36 12.67 1.25
CA THR A 164 -8.16 13.28 2.58
C THR A 164 -9.29 12.93 3.54
N TYR A 165 -10.54 12.91 3.08
CA TYR A 165 -11.67 12.48 3.92
C TYR A 165 -11.65 11.00 4.26
N GLU A 166 -11.34 10.13 3.31
CA GLU A 166 -11.24 8.68 3.56
C GLU A 166 -10.16 8.39 4.63
N LEU A 167 -9.03 9.10 4.57
CA LEU A 167 -7.97 9.03 5.59
C LEU A 167 -8.48 9.47 6.98
N LEU A 168 -9.14 10.62 7.05
CA LEU A 168 -9.62 11.18 8.32
C LEU A 168 -10.76 10.35 8.92
N ASP A 169 -11.68 9.82 8.12
CA ASP A 169 -12.78 8.97 8.61
C ASP A 169 -12.24 7.67 9.22
N THR A 170 -11.25 7.06 8.56
CA THR A 170 -10.55 5.87 9.07
C THR A 170 -9.83 6.15 10.39
N SER A 171 -9.30 7.37 10.56
CA SER A 171 -8.49 7.76 11.71
C SER A 171 -9.31 8.26 12.91
N ILE A 172 -10.45 8.93 12.67
CA ILE A 172 -11.27 9.57 13.73
C ILE A 172 -12.24 8.57 14.38
N GLY A 173 -12.48 7.40 13.77
CA GLY A 173 -13.31 6.36 14.35
C GLY A 173 -14.80 6.71 14.31
N GLY A 174 -15.46 6.34 13.21
CA GLY A 174 -16.90 6.14 13.15
C GLY A 174 -17.76 7.41 13.13
N ARG A 175 -17.82 8.11 11.99
CA ARG A 175 -18.98 8.94 11.60
C ARG A 175 -19.24 8.88 10.09
N THR A 176 -19.70 7.71 9.63
CA THR A 176 -20.54 7.41 8.44
C THR A 176 -20.40 8.25 7.15
N LEU A 177 -20.17 7.52 6.05
CA LEU A 177 -20.24 7.86 4.61
C LEU A 177 -21.40 8.76 4.11
N ILE A 178 -22.46 8.99 4.89
CA ILE A 178 -23.61 9.85 4.50
C ILE A 178 -23.26 11.36 4.56
N TRP A 179 -22.02 11.70 4.94
CA TRP A 179 -21.60 13.07 5.31
C TRP A 179 -20.59 13.74 4.37
N ALA A 180 -20.09 13.09 3.32
CA ALA A 180 -19.06 13.68 2.45
C ALA A 180 -19.55 14.92 1.68
N GLU A 181 -20.78 14.89 1.12
CA GLU A 181 -21.36 16.04 0.40
C GLU A 181 -21.69 17.21 1.32
N LYS A 182 -22.30 16.97 2.49
CA LYS A 182 -22.58 18.03 3.50
C LYS A 182 -21.30 18.65 4.07
N ARG A 183 -20.20 17.90 4.10
CA ARG A 183 -18.88 18.41 4.52
C ARG A 183 -18.20 19.22 3.42
N TRP A 184 -18.47 18.96 2.14
CA TRP A 184 -18.01 19.79 1.03
C TRP A 184 -18.57 21.21 1.12
N ASP A 185 -19.88 21.35 1.35
CA ASP A 185 -20.51 22.67 1.53
C ASP A 185 -19.95 23.42 2.73
N ARG A 186 -19.58 22.71 3.80
CA ARG A 186 -18.92 23.30 4.98
C ARG A 186 -17.48 23.75 4.70
N ILE A 187 -16.67 22.95 4.00
CA ILE A 187 -15.34 23.39 3.55
C ILE A 187 -15.48 24.60 2.64
N ALA A 188 -16.37 24.54 1.65
CA ALA A 188 -16.62 25.65 0.74
C ALA A 188 -17.02 26.91 1.51
N GLY A 189 -17.83 26.80 2.57
CA GLY A 189 -18.17 27.90 3.48
C GLY A 189 -16.97 28.46 4.26
N VAL A 190 -16.14 27.59 4.85
CA VAL A 190 -14.91 27.99 5.57
C VAL A 190 -13.92 28.66 4.61
N VAL A 191 -13.70 28.05 3.44
CA VAL A 191 -12.82 28.54 2.39
C VAL A 191 -13.34 29.86 1.82
N ALA A 192 -14.64 29.99 1.56
CA ALA A 192 -15.25 31.24 1.07
C ALA A 192 -15.15 32.36 2.12
N THR A 193 -15.32 32.04 3.40
CA THR A 193 -15.13 33.01 4.50
C THR A 193 -13.68 33.50 4.54
N ILE A 194 -12.71 32.59 4.43
CA ILE A 194 -11.28 32.92 4.43
C ILE A 194 -10.89 33.67 3.14
N ALA A 195 -11.36 33.23 1.97
CA ALA A 195 -11.10 33.88 0.69
C ALA A 195 -11.71 35.29 0.62
N GLY A 196 -12.93 35.46 1.12
CA GLY A 196 -13.61 36.74 1.27
C GLY A 196 -12.85 37.68 2.20
N ALA A 197 -12.40 37.19 3.36
CA ALA A 197 -11.57 37.96 4.29
C ALA A 197 -10.19 38.35 3.70
N LEU A 198 -9.66 37.55 2.78
CA LEU A 198 -8.40 37.80 2.10
C LEU A 198 -8.51 38.72 0.88
N GLY A 199 -9.72 39.01 0.40
CA GLY A 199 -9.95 39.78 -0.82
C GLY A 199 -9.34 39.16 -2.08
N LYS A 200 -9.01 37.86 -2.07
CA LYS A 200 -8.35 37.18 -3.20
C LYS A 200 -9.36 36.39 -4.03
N LYS A 201 -9.27 36.53 -5.35
CA LYS A 201 -9.96 35.67 -6.31
C LYS A 201 -9.22 34.33 -6.42
N TYR A 202 -9.98 33.25 -6.62
CA TYR A 202 -9.43 31.94 -6.97
C TYR A 202 -8.53 32.06 -8.20
N ALA A 203 -7.32 31.49 -8.13
CA ALA A 203 -6.49 31.27 -9.31
C ALA A 203 -6.54 29.78 -9.66
N ASP A 204 -6.63 29.47 -10.95
CA ASP A 204 -6.86 28.12 -11.47
C ASP A 204 -5.55 27.54 -12.00
N PHE A 205 -4.55 27.33 -11.13
CA PHE A 205 -3.31 26.66 -11.54
C PHE A 205 -3.44 25.14 -11.39
N ASP A 206 -3.44 24.46 -12.53
CA ASP A 206 -3.21 23.02 -12.57
C ASP A 206 -1.70 22.76 -12.55
N ILE A 207 -1.16 22.25 -11.44
CA ILE A 207 0.26 21.90 -11.39
C ILE A 207 0.59 20.68 -12.26
N GLY A 208 -0.40 19.99 -12.83
CA GLY A 208 -0.18 19.03 -13.91
C GLY A 208 0.23 19.69 -15.23
N ASP A 209 0.04 21.00 -15.40
CA ASP A 209 0.60 21.75 -16.52
C ASP A 209 1.93 22.40 -16.10
N PRO A 210 3.08 22.01 -16.70
CA PRO A 210 4.37 22.60 -16.39
C PRO A 210 4.41 24.13 -16.55
N ALA A 211 3.69 24.70 -17.51
CA ALA A 211 3.68 26.15 -17.72
C ALA A 211 2.88 26.87 -16.61
N ALA A 212 1.73 26.32 -16.23
CA ALA A 212 0.96 26.83 -15.10
C ALA A 212 1.72 26.69 -13.78
N PHE A 213 2.42 25.56 -13.57
CA PHE A 213 3.25 25.34 -12.39
C PHE A 213 4.40 26.33 -12.28
N GLN A 214 5.12 26.63 -13.37
CA GLN A 214 6.18 27.65 -13.34
C GLN A 214 5.64 29.02 -12.92
N LYS A 215 4.49 29.44 -13.47
CA LYS A 215 3.84 30.70 -13.07
C LYS A 215 3.42 30.70 -11.60
N LEU A 216 2.91 29.58 -11.10
CA LEU A 216 2.56 29.43 -9.69
C LEU A 216 3.81 29.57 -8.80
N VAL A 217 4.91 28.93 -9.16
CA VAL A 217 6.19 29.02 -8.42
C VAL A 217 6.73 30.44 -8.44
N GLU A 218 6.65 31.16 -9.56
CA GLU A 218 7.02 32.57 -9.66
C GLU A 218 6.17 33.45 -8.75
N GLN A 219 4.85 33.22 -8.69
CA GLN A 219 3.95 33.92 -7.80
C GLN A 219 4.27 33.62 -6.32
N GLN A 220 4.47 32.35 -5.98
CA GLN A 220 4.83 31.90 -4.63
C GLN A 220 6.17 32.50 -4.19
N ARG A 221 7.14 32.60 -5.10
CA ARG A 221 8.38 33.35 -4.90
C ARG A 221 8.07 34.82 -4.59
N GLY A 222 7.28 35.52 -5.41
CA GLY A 222 6.86 36.90 -5.09
C GLY A 222 6.23 37.04 -3.69
N ASP A 223 5.49 36.01 -3.27
CA ASP A 223 4.89 35.87 -1.95
C ASP A 223 5.83 35.24 -0.90
N GLY A 224 7.15 35.26 -1.07
CA GLY A 224 8.16 34.88 -0.06
C GLY A 224 8.40 33.38 0.12
N PHE A 225 7.80 32.51 -0.70
CA PHE A 225 7.99 31.05 -0.68
C PHE A 225 9.01 30.63 -1.77
N HIS A 226 10.25 31.07 -1.61
CA HIS A 226 11.27 30.91 -2.66
C HIS A 226 12.02 29.58 -2.66
N ASP A 227 11.99 28.88 -1.54
CA ASP A 227 12.78 27.68 -1.28
C ASP A 227 11.84 26.56 -0.78
N PRO A 228 11.89 25.35 -1.37
CA PRO A 228 11.06 24.23 -0.93
C PRO A 228 11.28 23.83 0.53
N LEU A 229 12.50 23.95 1.07
CA LEU A 229 12.75 23.64 2.49
C LEU A 229 12.01 24.63 3.40
N TYR A 230 12.08 25.92 3.06
CA TYR A 230 11.32 26.96 3.75
C TYR A 230 9.81 26.70 3.67
N THR A 231 9.28 26.35 2.49
CA THR A 231 7.84 26.03 2.31
C THR A 231 7.39 24.86 3.19
N LEU A 232 8.19 23.79 3.27
CA LEU A 232 7.90 22.65 4.12
C LEU A 232 8.00 22.99 5.61
N ALA A 233 9.00 23.77 6.02
CA ALA A 233 9.12 24.27 7.40
C ALA A 233 7.91 25.15 7.79
N ARG A 234 7.46 26.04 6.89
CA ARG A 234 6.24 26.84 7.09
C ARG A 234 4.99 25.97 7.16
N SER A 235 4.92 24.86 6.42
CA SER A 235 3.81 23.90 6.52
C SER A 235 3.70 23.33 7.94
N VAL A 236 4.83 23.03 8.58
CA VAL A 236 4.88 22.56 9.98
C VAL A 236 4.40 23.65 10.94
N GLU A 237 4.83 24.90 10.75
CA GLU A 237 4.36 26.03 11.58
C GLU A 237 2.87 26.28 11.44
N VAL A 238 2.33 26.18 10.22
CA VAL A 238 0.89 26.24 9.99
C VAL A 238 0.19 25.11 10.74
N ALA A 239 0.63 23.85 10.62
CA ALA A 239 0.03 22.75 11.37
C ALA A 239 0.08 22.98 12.89
N ARG A 240 1.20 23.50 13.43
CA ARG A 240 1.34 23.86 14.85
C ARG A 240 0.41 24.97 15.30
N ALA A 241 0.11 25.94 14.43
CA ALA A 241 -0.86 26.99 14.73
C ALA A 241 -2.27 26.41 14.99
N PHE A 242 -2.62 25.28 14.38
CA PHE A 242 -3.86 24.55 14.64
C PHE A 242 -3.75 23.55 15.81
N GLY A 243 -2.63 23.53 16.52
CA GLY A 243 -2.41 22.70 17.72
C GLY A 243 -1.82 21.31 17.46
N PHE A 244 -1.41 20.99 16.23
CA PHE A 244 -0.69 19.74 15.92
C PHE A 244 0.79 19.83 16.35
N THR A 245 1.44 18.71 16.60
CA THR A 245 2.87 18.68 17.00
C THR A 245 3.81 18.89 15.81
N GLY A 246 3.33 18.55 14.61
CA GLY A 246 4.05 18.66 13.34
C GLY A 246 3.24 18.07 12.18
N VAL A 247 3.94 17.64 11.12
CA VAL A 247 3.37 17.03 9.93
C VAL A 247 4.01 15.67 9.69
N LEU A 248 3.18 14.63 9.55
CA LEU A 248 3.60 13.30 9.11
C LEU A 248 3.13 13.10 7.66
N VAL A 249 4.06 12.98 6.73
CA VAL A 249 3.81 12.66 5.32
C VAL A 249 3.97 11.16 5.12
N GLN A 250 2.86 10.47 4.79
CA GLN A 250 2.86 9.06 4.43
C GLN A 250 2.88 8.92 2.90
N VAL A 251 3.97 8.38 2.36
CA VAL A 251 4.17 8.14 0.93
C VAL A 251 3.91 6.66 0.64
N ASP A 252 2.91 6.34 -0.17
CA ASP A 252 2.52 4.97 -0.53
C ASP A 252 2.08 4.92 -1.99
N LYS A 253 1.92 3.72 -2.57
CA LYS A 253 1.43 3.52 -3.95
C LYS A 253 2.33 4.09 -5.05
N VAL A 254 3.62 4.23 -4.79
CA VAL A 254 4.60 4.73 -5.77
C VAL A 254 4.68 3.84 -7.03
N ASP A 255 4.32 2.56 -6.92
CA ASP A 255 4.29 1.58 -8.01
C ASP A 255 2.88 1.28 -8.57
N GLU A 256 1.84 2.03 -8.13
CA GLU A 256 0.44 1.82 -8.52
C GLU A 256 -0.14 2.96 -9.37
N THR A 257 0.69 3.86 -9.91
CA THR A 257 0.21 4.90 -10.84
C THR A 257 0.15 4.38 -12.27
N ASP A 258 -0.57 5.10 -13.14
CA ASP A 258 -0.72 4.71 -14.55
C ASP A 258 0.60 4.78 -15.34
N TRP A 259 1.57 5.56 -14.87
CA TRP A 259 2.86 5.75 -15.52
C TRP A 259 4.05 5.08 -14.81
N THR A 260 3.94 4.74 -13.52
CA THR A 260 4.93 3.86 -12.89
C THR A 260 4.57 2.40 -13.03
N GLY A 261 3.28 2.02 -13.06
CA GLY A 261 2.78 0.77 -13.66
C GLY A 261 3.60 -0.51 -13.41
N SER A 262 4.00 -0.81 -12.18
CA SER A 262 4.92 -1.93 -11.85
C SER A 262 6.35 -1.86 -12.40
N ASP A 263 6.71 -0.80 -13.11
CA ASP A 263 8.09 -0.46 -13.44
C ASP A 263 8.82 0.01 -12.18
N VAL A 264 9.75 -0.84 -11.75
CA VAL A 264 10.57 -0.63 -10.54
C VAL A 264 11.43 0.62 -10.68
N SER A 265 11.93 0.92 -11.88
CA SER A 265 12.78 2.10 -12.13
C SER A 265 11.96 3.37 -12.04
N ALA A 266 10.82 3.42 -12.72
CA ALA A 266 9.95 4.60 -12.70
C ALA A 266 9.43 4.90 -11.28
N ALA A 267 9.06 3.86 -10.52
CA ALA A 267 8.67 4.01 -9.11
C ALA A 267 9.83 4.49 -8.22
N GLY A 268 11.07 4.11 -8.54
CA GLY A 268 12.26 4.58 -7.83
C GLY A 268 12.59 6.04 -8.15
N ASP A 269 12.55 6.41 -9.43
CA ASP A 269 12.77 7.78 -9.93
C ASP A 269 11.75 8.76 -9.36
N LEU A 270 10.51 8.29 -9.12
CA LEU A 270 9.46 9.07 -8.48
C LEU A 270 9.94 9.63 -7.12
N ILE A 271 10.38 8.77 -6.21
CA ILE A 271 10.72 9.18 -4.84
C ILE A 271 12.17 9.68 -4.69
N LEU A 272 13.02 9.50 -5.69
CA LEU A 272 14.45 9.84 -5.62
C LEU A 272 14.75 11.29 -5.17
N PRO A 273 14.02 12.34 -5.63
CA PRO A 273 14.25 13.72 -5.18
C PRO A 273 14.02 13.92 -3.68
N LEU A 274 13.12 13.13 -3.07
CA LEU A 274 12.82 13.18 -1.64
C LEU A 274 13.90 12.47 -0.81
N LEU A 275 14.59 11.47 -1.38
CA LEU A 275 15.57 10.66 -0.65
C LEU A 275 16.99 11.19 -0.72
N THR A 276 17.34 11.81 -1.84
CA THR A 276 18.67 12.36 -2.08
C THR A 276 18.91 13.68 -1.35
N ASN A 277 17.85 14.34 -0.88
CA ASN A 277 17.95 15.62 -0.19
C ASN A 277 17.80 15.44 1.33
N ILE A 278 18.95 15.28 2.01
CA ILE A 278 19.04 15.03 3.46
C ILE A 278 18.40 16.16 4.28
N THR A 279 18.48 17.41 3.83
CA THR A 279 17.94 18.54 4.60
C THR A 279 16.42 18.50 4.69
N LEU A 280 15.73 17.80 3.77
CA LEU A 280 14.28 17.53 3.89
C LEU A 280 13.96 16.65 5.11
N HIS A 281 14.89 15.78 5.51
CA HIS A 281 14.73 14.84 6.62
C HIS A 281 15.11 15.50 7.97
N GLU A 282 15.73 16.67 7.93
CA GLU A 282 16.18 17.41 9.13
C GLU A 282 15.20 18.53 9.53
N ILE A 283 14.11 18.74 8.78
CA ILE A 283 13.09 19.74 9.09
C ILE A 283 12.37 19.36 10.40
N GLY A 284 12.60 20.13 11.45
CA GLY A 284 12.05 19.86 12.78
C GLY A 284 10.51 19.85 12.80
N GLY A 285 9.93 18.71 13.16
CA GLY A 285 8.47 18.50 13.19
C GLY A 285 7.88 18.03 11.86
N LEU A 286 8.70 17.80 10.82
CA LEU A 286 8.31 17.07 9.62
C LEU A 286 8.82 15.63 9.71
N THR A 287 7.96 14.67 9.43
CA THR A 287 8.32 13.26 9.34
C THR A 287 7.84 12.68 8.01
N TRP A 288 8.67 11.88 7.39
CA TRP A 288 8.36 11.13 6.19
C TRP A 288 8.29 9.64 6.50
N THR A 289 7.23 8.97 6.09
CA THR A 289 7.14 7.51 6.16
C THR A 289 6.82 6.95 4.80
N PHE A 290 7.76 6.21 4.23
CA PHE A 290 7.67 5.62 2.91
C PHE A 290 7.22 4.15 3.03
N PHE A 291 6.14 3.79 2.35
CA PHE A 291 5.63 2.44 2.24
C PHE A 291 5.95 1.92 0.83
N VAL A 292 7.09 1.24 0.69
CA VAL A 292 7.70 1.00 -0.64
C VAL A 292 7.78 -0.48 -0.96
N TRP A 293 7.59 -0.81 -2.24
CA TRP A 293 7.85 -2.14 -2.74
C TRP A 293 9.34 -2.50 -2.57
N ASP A 294 9.64 -3.63 -1.94
CA ASP A 294 11.00 -4.10 -1.65
C ASP A 294 11.93 -4.13 -2.89
N GLU A 295 11.39 -4.44 -4.07
CA GLU A 295 12.15 -4.38 -5.33
C GLU A 295 12.60 -2.96 -5.69
N VAL A 296 11.74 -1.96 -5.46
CA VAL A 296 12.06 -0.54 -5.69
C VAL A 296 13.19 -0.12 -4.75
N SER A 297 13.06 -0.42 -3.46
CA SER A 297 14.12 -0.15 -2.49
C SER A 297 15.43 -0.84 -2.85
N ARG A 298 15.38 -2.10 -3.29
CA ARG A 298 16.56 -2.86 -3.71
C ARG A 298 17.23 -2.24 -4.93
N LEU A 299 16.45 -1.82 -5.92
CA LEU A 299 16.96 -1.12 -7.10
C LEU A 299 17.63 0.19 -6.70
N ILE A 300 16.95 1.06 -5.94
CA ILE A 300 17.49 2.35 -5.49
C ILE A 300 18.78 2.15 -4.71
N ARG A 301 18.85 1.18 -3.78
CA ARG A 301 20.10 0.86 -3.07
C ARG A 301 21.23 0.49 -4.02
N ARG A 302 20.93 -0.33 -5.04
CA ARG A 302 21.92 -0.78 -6.03
C ARG A 302 22.40 0.34 -6.96
N THR A 303 21.50 1.21 -7.41
CA THR A 303 21.81 2.23 -8.44
C THR A 303 22.17 3.59 -7.84
N HIS A 304 21.66 3.92 -6.65
CA HIS A 304 21.77 5.22 -6.01
C HIS A 304 22.29 5.16 -4.56
N GLY A 305 22.75 4.00 -4.07
CA GLY A 305 23.27 3.85 -2.70
C GLY A 305 24.43 4.78 -2.35
N GLY A 306 25.21 5.25 -3.34
CA GLY A 306 26.25 6.26 -3.12
C GLY A 306 25.73 7.70 -2.99
N LYS A 307 24.48 7.96 -3.40
CA LYS A 307 23.85 9.30 -3.35
C LYS A 307 22.87 9.46 -2.18
N ILE A 308 22.36 8.34 -1.66
CA ILE A 308 21.39 8.32 -0.56
C ILE A 308 22.08 7.78 0.69
N ARG A 309 21.97 8.50 1.81
CA ARG A 309 22.51 8.08 3.11
C ARG A 309 21.61 7.06 3.78
N PHE A 310 21.51 5.86 3.20
CA PHE A 310 20.70 4.76 3.77
C PHE A 310 21.12 4.39 5.20
N ASP A 311 22.39 4.62 5.57
CA ASP A 311 22.87 4.47 6.94
C ASP A 311 22.19 5.41 7.94
N LYS A 312 21.64 6.53 7.46
CA LYS A 312 20.89 7.52 8.25
C LYS A 312 19.38 7.43 8.09
N ILE A 313 18.89 6.52 7.26
CA ILE A 313 17.45 6.31 7.02
C ILE A 313 17.07 5.00 7.69
N PRO A 314 16.46 5.03 8.89
CA PRO A 314 15.96 3.83 9.52
C PRO A 314 14.93 3.14 8.61
N ASN A 315 15.04 1.81 8.52
CA ASN A 315 14.13 0.99 7.75
C ASN A 315 13.54 -0.17 8.59
N GLY A 316 12.38 -0.65 8.15
CA GLY A 316 11.73 -1.86 8.60
C GLY A 316 11.28 -2.69 7.40
N GLU A 317 11.10 -3.99 7.61
CA GLU A 317 10.62 -4.92 6.60
C GLU A 317 9.33 -5.59 7.08
N ILE A 318 8.35 -5.70 6.17
CA ILE A 318 7.12 -6.43 6.42
C ILE A 318 7.39 -7.93 6.22
N GLY A 319 7.48 -8.65 7.33
CA GLY A 319 7.52 -10.10 7.36
C GLY A 319 6.30 -10.66 8.08
N TRP A 320 5.56 -11.55 7.40
CA TRP A 320 4.44 -12.27 8.02
C TRP A 320 4.85 -13.68 8.42
N GLN A 321 4.84 -13.93 9.73
CA GLN A 321 4.98 -15.28 10.26
C GLN A 321 3.62 -16.00 10.27
N VAL A 322 3.67 -17.34 10.25
CA VAL A 322 2.48 -18.21 10.13
C VAL A 322 1.46 -17.94 11.23
N ASN A 323 1.91 -17.69 12.46
CA ASN A 323 1.05 -17.36 13.61
C ASN A 323 0.24 -16.06 13.38
N TYR A 324 0.85 -14.99 12.83
CA TYR A 324 0.13 -13.74 12.56
C TYR A 324 -0.88 -13.89 11.43
N LEU A 325 -0.57 -14.66 10.39
CA LEU A 325 -1.51 -14.96 9.31
C LEU A 325 -2.67 -15.85 9.80
N THR A 326 -2.39 -16.76 10.72
CA THR A 326 -3.42 -17.59 11.37
C THR A 326 -4.35 -16.74 12.24
N ASP A 327 -3.78 -15.79 13.00
CA ASP A 327 -4.57 -14.82 13.78
C ASP A 327 -5.42 -13.92 12.87
N LEU A 328 -4.87 -13.49 11.72
CA LEU A 328 -5.60 -12.68 10.73
C LEU A 328 -6.85 -13.41 10.23
N VAL A 329 -6.71 -14.68 9.86
CA VAL A 329 -7.83 -15.51 9.42
C VAL A 329 -8.86 -15.65 10.55
N SER A 330 -8.39 -15.93 11.77
CA SER A 330 -9.26 -16.15 12.92
C SER A 330 -10.07 -14.89 13.29
N ARG A 331 -9.42 -13.72 13.37
CA ARG A 331 -10.07 -12.44 13.67
C ARG A 331 -11.12 -12.07 12.62
N ARG A 332 -10.80 -12.28 11.33
CA ARG A 332 -11.78 -12.03 10.25
C ARG A 332 -12.97 -12.96 10.38
N MET A 333 -12.76 -14.26 10.55
CA MET A 333 -13.87 -15.21 10.73
C MET A 333 -14.75 -14.83 11.92
N ALA A 334 -14.15 -14.47 13.06
CA ALA A 334 -14.87 -14.05 14.26
C ALA A 334 -15.68 -12.77 14.02
N PHE A 335 -15.09 -11.76 13.41
CA PHE A 335 -15.77 -10.49 13.10
C PHE A 335 -16.99 -10.71 12.20
N PHE A 336 -16.82 -11.45 11.10
CA PHE A 336 -17.87 -11.70 10.11
C PHE A 336 -18.90 -12.75 10.54
N SER A 337 -18.75 -13.36 11.71
CA SER A 337 -19.71 -14.33 12.29
C SER A 337 -20.33 -13.87 13.60
N SER A 338 -19.99 -12.67 14.09
CA SER A 338 -20.30 -12.21 15.45
C SER A 338 -19.81 -13.19 16.52
N GLY A 339 -18.64 -13.78 16.31
CA GLY A 339 -17.98 -14.71 17.23
C GLY A 339 -18.46 -16.17 17.14
N ARG A 340 -19.42 -16.50 16.25
CA ARG A 340 -19.92 -17.88 16.09
C ARG A 340 -18.91 -18.82 15.43
N VAL A 341 -18.04 -18.26 14.59
CA VAL A 341 -17.02 -18.98 13.82
C VAL A 341 -15.71 -18.23 14.00
N SER A 342 -14.73 -18.85 14.63
CA SER A 342 -13.42 -18.23 14.91
C SER A 342 -12.25 -18.96 14.26
N HIS A 343 -12.46 -20.22 13.86
CA HIS A 343 -11.41 -21.05 13.28
C HIS A 343 -11.97 -21.84 12.10
N LEU A 344 -11.09 -22.21 11.15
CA LEU A 344 -11.49 -23.05 10.02
C LEU A 344 -12.12 -24.39 10.47
N GLY A 345 -11.72 -24.92 11.64
CA GLY A 345 -12.30 -26.15 12.21
C GLY A 345 -13.78 -26.06 12.54
N ASP A 346 -14.31 -24.86 12.80
CA ASP A 346 -15.73 -24.65 13.08
C ASP A 346 -16.58 -24.98 11.83
N ILE A 347 -16.00 -24.77 10.64
CA ILE A 347 -16.65 -24.98 9.33
C ILE A 347 -16.12 -26.21 8.58
N SER A 348 -15.16 -26.97 9.13
CA SER A 348 -14.62 -28.20 8.52
C SER A 348 -15.29 -29.46 9.07
N GLU A 349 -15.29 -30.54 8.27
CA GLU A 349 -15.73 -31.86 8.73
C GLU A 349 -14.83 -32.42 9.86
N PRO A 350 -15.37 -33.28 10.75
CA PRO A 350 -14.57 -33.94 11.77
C PRO A 350 -13.39 -34.72 11.17
N GLY A 351 -12.21 -34.61 11.79
CA GLY A 351 -11.01 -35.35 11.37
C GLY A 351 -10.13 -34.66 10.32
N VAL A 352 -10.56 -33.50 9.80
CA VAL A 352 -9.72 -32.67 8.92
C VAL A 352 -8.60 -32.00 9.73
N ASP A 353 -7.33 -32.18 9.30
CA ASP A 353 -6.19 -31.43 9.87
C ASP A 353 -6.17 -29.99 9.35
N VAL A 354 -6.99 -29.15 9.99
CA VAL A 354 -7.16 -27.75 9.61
C VAL A 354 -5.89 -26.94 9.83
N SER A 355 -5.10 -27.25 10.87
CA SER A 355 -3.86 -26.53 11.15
C SER A 355 -2.82 -26.78 10.05
N GLY A 356 -2.68 -28.05 9.63
CA GLY A 356 -1.84 -28.43 8.51
C GLY A 356 -2.29 -27.78 7.20
N ILE A 357 -3.59 -27.82 6.89
CA ILE A 357 -4.15 -27.20 5.67
C ILE A 357 -3.91 -25.70 5.65
N LEU A 358 -4.21 -24.99 6.75
CA LEU A 358 -4.01 -23.54 6.81
C LEU A 358 -2.55 -23.17 6.58
N THR A 359 -1.62 -23.94 7.16
CA THR A 359 -0.18 -23.77 6.92
C THR A 359 0.15 -23.94 5.43
N GLN A 360 -0.38 -24.97 4.78
CA GLN A 360 -0.19 -25.18 3.34
C GLN A 360 -0.78 -24.05 2.48
N ILE A 361 -1.93 -23.49 2.84
CA ILE A 361 -2.53 -22.33 2.12
C ILE A 361 -1.65 -21.09 2.32
N ILE A 362 -1.15 -20.86 3.53
CA ILE A 362 -0.22 -19.76 3.84
C ILE A 362 1.05 -19.86 3.00
N ASP A 363 1.65 -21.05 2.90
CA ASP A 363 2.84 -21.24 2.08
C ASP A 363 2.53 -21.16 0.58
N LEU A 364 1.41 -21.72 0.11
CA LEU A 364 0.93 -21.61 -1.28
C LEU A 364 0.77 -20.15 -1.73
N THR A 365 0.43 -19.27 -0.79
CA THR A 365 0.18 -17.84 -1.04
C THR A 365 1.42 -16.98 -0.80
N GLY A 366 2.59 -17.61 -0.60
CA GLY A 366 3.86 -16.92 -0.39
C GLY A 366 3.86 -16.04 0.86
N ARG A 367 3.04 -16.40 1.87
CA ARG A 367 2.86 -15.63 3.11
C ARG A 367 2.39 -14.19 2.89
N SER A 368 1.64 -13.96 1.80
CA SER A 368 1.02 -12.67 1.50
C SER A 368 -0.40 -12.62 2.08
N PRO A 369 -0.73 -11.71 3.01
CA PRO A 369 -2.09 -11.56 3.54
C PRO A 369 -3.15 -11.42 2.45
N ARG A 370 -2.86 -10.62 1.41
CA ARG A 370 -3.78 -10.42 0.28
C ARG A 370 -4.05 -11.72 -0.48
N GLN A 371 -2.99 -12.48 -0.78
CA GLN A 371 -3.13 -13.75 -1.48
C GLN A 371 -3.78 -14.82 -0.60
N LEU A 372 -3.49 -14.84 0.71
CA LEU A 372 -4.13 -15.71 1.69
C LEU A 372 -5.64 -15.49 1.72
N ILE A 373 -6.08 -14.24 1.89
CA ILE A 373 -7.51 -13.89 1.86
C ILE A 373 -8.13 -14.29 0.52
N SER A 374 -7.46 -14.02 -0.61
CA SER A 374 -7.97 -14.39 -1.93
C SER A 374 -8.06 -15.90 -2.15
N ALA A 375 -7.12 -16.68 -1.60
CA ALA A 375 -7.14 -18.14 -1.67
C ALA A 375 -8.28 -18.71 -0.83
N LEU A 376 -8.47 -18.21 0.38
CA LEU A 376 -9.56 -18.63 1.26
C LEU A 376 -10.93 -18.27 0.68
N ASP A 377 -11.07 -17.07 0.12
CA ASP A 377 -12.27 -16.67 -0.63
C ASP A 377 -12.58 -17.64 -1.77
N HIS A 378 -11.56 -17.97 -2.57
CA HIS A 378 -11.69 -18.87 -3.70
C HIS A 378 -12.07 -20.29 -3.27
N ILE A 379 -11.46 -20.82 -2.20
CA ILE A 379 -11.78 -22.14 -1.62
C ILE A 379 -13.24 -22.18 -1.16
N LEU A 380 -13.67 -21.20 -0.35
CA LEU A 380 -15.05 -21.16 0.16
C LEU A 380 -16.05 -20.98 -0.97
N SER A 381 -15.78 -20.07 -1.90
CA SER A 381 -16.64 -19.81 -3.06
C SER A 381 -16.82 -21.06 -3.92
N LEU A 382 -15.73 -21.80 -4.16
CA LEU A 382 -15.78 -23.03 -4.96
C LEU A 382 -16.64 -24.11 -4.27
N HIS A 383 -16.49 -24.28 -2.95
CA HIS A 383 -17.29 -25.24 -2.17
C HIS A 383 -18.78 -24.85 -2.13
N ILE A 384 -19.09 -23.58 -1.94
CA ILE A 384 -20.47 -23.07 -1.97
C ILE A 384 -21.10 -23.30 -3.35
N GLN A 385 -20.34 -23.08 -4.43
CA GLN A 385 -20.82 -23.28 -5.79
C GLN A 385 -21.04 -24.77 -6.11
N SER A 386 -20.10 -25.65 -5.70
CA SER A 386 -20.24 -27.10 -5.93
C SER A 386 -21.43 -27.71 -5.19
N THR A 387 -21.86 -27.08 -4.10
CA THR A 387 -23.00 -27.49 -3.27
C THR A 387 -24.29 -26.71 -3.58
N GLN A 388 -24.34 -25.97 -4.70
CA GLN A 388 -25.51 -25.20 -5.13
C GLN A 388 -26.02 -24.20 -4.06
N GLY A 389 -25.13 -23.65 -3.25
CA GLY A 389 -25.46 -22.66 -2.22
C GLY A 389 -25.95 -23.23 -0.89
N SER A 390 -25.97 -24.56 -0.72
CA SER A 390 -26.32 -25.24 0.54
C SER A 390 -25.15 -26.09 1.04
N PRO A 391 -24.00 -25.48 1.39
CA PRO A 391 -22.81 -26.23 1.75
C PRO A 391 -23.00 -26.99 3.05
N SER A 392 -22.53 -28.25 3.09
CA SER A 392 -22.15 -28.88 4.35
C SER A 392 -20.83 -28.27 4.86
N LYS A 393 -20.40 -28.72 6.04
CA LYS A 393 -19.01 -28.49 6.50
C LYS A 393 -18.00 -28.95 5.43
N LEU A 394 -16.84 -28.31 5.40
CA LEU A 394 -15.83 -28.51 4.37
C LEU A 394 -15.06 -29.83 4.57
N PRO A 395 -15.11 -30.79 3.62
CA PRO A 395 -14.22 -31.94 3.61
C PRO A 395 -12.81 -31.54 3.17
N ILE A 396 -11.81 -32.40 3.44
CA ILE A 396 -10.44 -32.24 2.94
C ILE A 396 -10.39 -32.04 1.41
N ALA A 397 -11.24 -32.74 0.67
CA ALA A 397 -11.29 -32.67 -0.79
C ALA A 397 -11.68 -31.27 -1.30
N ALA A 398 -12.50 -30.52 -0.54
CA ALA A 398 -12.88 -29.15 -0.89
C ALA A 398 -11.69 -28.19 -0.78
N TYR A 399 -10.87 -28.33 0.26
CA TYR A 399 -9.63 -27.57 0.42
C TYR A 399 -8.65 -27.86 -0.72
N GLU A 400 -8.40 -29.14 -1.01
CA GLU A 400 -7.48 -29.54 -2.07
C GLU A 400 -7.92 -29.04 -3.46
N ALA A 401 -9.21 -29.21 -3.80
CA ALA A 401 -9.76 -28.72 -5.06
C ALA A 401 -9.69 -27.18 -5.15
N GLY A 402 -9.98 -26.48 -4.05
CA GLY A 402 -9.88 -25.03 -4.00
C GLY A 402 -8.44 -24.52 -4.13
N MET A 403 -7.47 -25.18 -3.51
CA MET A 403 -6.05 -24.85 -3.65
C MET A 403 -5.52 -25.15 -5.06
N ASP A 404 -5.91 -26.26 -5.68
CA ASP A 404 -5.58 -26.61 -7.07
C ASP A 404 -6.12 -25.55 -8.05
N SER A 405 -7.40 -25.20 -7.87
CA SER A 405 -8.07 -24.18 -8.67
C SER A 405 -7.48 -22.77 -8.44
N PHE A 406 -7.13 -22.42 -7.20
CA PHE A 406 -6.49 -21.15 -6.89
C PHE A 406 -5.11 -21.04 -7.54
N ALA A 407 -4.26 -22.08 -7.41
CA ALA A 407 -2.91 -22.07 -7.98
C ALA A 407 -2.94 -21.86 -9.50
N THR A 408 -3.78 -22.61 -10.20
CA THR A 408 -3.92 -22.52 -11.66
C THR A 408 -4.52 -21.19 -12.10
N LYS A 409 -5.59 -20.71 -11.45
CA LYS A 409 -6.21 -19.41 -11.74
C LYS A 409 -5.26 -18.25 -11.46
N SER A 410 -4.56 -18.28 -10.33
CA SER A 410 -3.61 -17.24 -9.91
C SER A 410 -2.44 -17.13 -10.88
N LEU A 411 -1.86 -18.27 -11.31
CA LEU A 411 -0.84 -18.30 -12.36
C LEU A 411 -1.37 -17.86 -13.73
N GLY A 412 -2.60 -18.26 -14.08
CA GLY A 412 -3.26 -17.85 -15.32
C GLY A 412 -3.47 -16.34 -15.42
N ASN A 413 -3.91 -15.71 -14.33
CA ASN A 413 -4.13 -14.26 -14.26
C ASN A 413 -2.87 -13.42 -14.51
N VAL A 414 -1.69 -13.99 -14.24
CA VAL A 414 -0.38 -13.35 -14.50
C VAL A 414 0.31 -13.91 -15.75
N GLY A 415 -0.37 -14.74 -16.55
CA GLY A 415 0.17 -15.30 -17.79
C GLY A 415 1.24 -16.36 -17.62
N LEU A 416 1.37 -16.98 -16.43
CA LEU A 416 2.45 -17.91 -16.09
C LEU A 416 2.01 -19.39 -16.03
N LEU A 417 0.72 -19.69 -16.25
CA LEU A 417 0.19 -21.05 -16.11
C LEU A 417 0.85 -22.05 -17.07
N GLU A 418 1.04 -21.67 -18.34
CA GLU A 418 1.62 -22.58 -19.33
C GLU A 418 3.10 -22.87 -19.06
N GLU A 419 3.84 -21.89 -18.53
CA GLU A 419 5.22 -22.11 -18.08
C GLU A 419 5.28 -23.03 -16.86
N ALA A 420 4.38 -22.83 -15.87
CA ALA A 420 4.27 -23.74 -14.74
C ALA A 420 3.91 -25.18 -15.18
N ARG A 421 3.04 -25.34 -16.17
CA ARG A 421 2.72 -26.65 -16.77
C ARG A 421 3.89 -27.24 -17.53
N ALA A 422 4.67 -26.44 -18.24
CA ALA A 422 5.89 -26.89 -18.89
C ALA A 422 6.91 -27.42 -17.87
N ILE A 423 7.04 -26.75 -16.72
CA ILE A 423 7.85 -27.23 -15.59
C ILE A 423 7.27 -28.54 -15.04
N ALA A 424 5.96 -28.62 -14.83
CA ALA A 424 5.28 -29.80 -14.31
C ALA A 424 5.43 -31.05 -15.19
N LYS A 425 5.51 -30.89 -16.52
CA LYS A 425 5.81 -32.00 -17.46
C LYS A 425 7.14 -32.68 -17.17
N MET A 426 8.11 -31.99 -16.56
CA MET A 426 9.37 -32.60 -16.15
C MET A 426 9.18 -33.53 -14.94
N GLY A 427 8.20 -33.26 -14.07
CA GLY A 427 7.99 -34.00 -12.82
C GLY A 427 9.12 -33.80 -11.80
N LEU A 428 9.96 -32.78 -11.97
CA LEU A 428 11.13 -32.51 -11.13
C LEU A 428 10.95 -31.18 -10.39
N VAL A 429 11.18 -31.20 -9.07
CA VAL A 429 11.29 -29.98 -8.26
C VAL A 429 12.69 -29.36 -8.36
N ARG A 430 13.74 -30.20 -8.47
CA ARG A 430 15.14 -29.79 -8.65
C ARG A 430 15.71 -30.39 -9.92
N PHE A 431 16.32 -29.56 -10.76
CA PHE A 431 16.76 -29.97 -12.09
C PHE A 431 18.00 -29.18 -12.55
N VAL A 432 18.69 -29.72 -13.56
CA VAL A 432 19.78 -29.05 -14.27
C VAL A 432 19.38 -28.78 -15.72
N ALA A 433 20.15 -27.96 -16.44
CA ALA A 433 19.84 -27.63 -17.84
C ALA A 433 19.75 -28.86 -18.78
N LYS A 434 20.41 -29.96 -18.44
CA LYS A 434 20.34 -31.23 -19.18
C LYS A 434 18.98 -31.92 -19.01
N ASP A 435 18.33 -31.79 -17.85
CA ASP A 435 17.01 -32.36 -17.60
C ASP A 435 15.96 -31.68 -18.47
N VAL A 436 16.03 -30.34 -18.58
CA VAL A 436 15.16 -29.55 -19.47
C VAL A 436 15.32 -29.98 -20.92
N GLN A 437 16.57 -30.17 -21.39
CA GLN A 437 16.83 -30.63 -22.76
C GLN A 437 16.21 -32.00 -23.04
N GLY A 438 16.40 -32.96 -22.13
CA GLY A 438 15.93 -34.34 -22.30
C GLY A 438 14.41 -34.48 -22.16
N LEU A 439 13.83 -33.90 -21.11
CA LEU A 439 12.42 -34.09 -20.76
C LEU A 439 11.49 -33.21 -21.60
N ILE A 440 11.91 -31.99 -21.96
CA ILE A 440 11.12 -31.08 -22.80
C ILE A 440 11.52 -31.20 -24.29
N ARG A 441 12.55 -31.99 -24.61
CA ARG A 441 13.05 -32.24 -25.98
C ARG A 441 13.43 -30.95 -26.72
N GLN A 442 14.39 -30.22 -26.15
CA GLN A 442 14.88 -28.95 -26.71
C GLN A 442 16.40 -28.93 -26.84
N SER A 443 16.91 -28.07 -27.73
CA SER A 443 18.35 -27.83 -27.86
C SER A 443 18.94 -27.19 -26.59
N ALA A 444 20.25 -27.36 -26.36
CA ALA A 444 20.92 -26.79 -25.18
C ALA A 444 20.76 -25.25 -25.06
N PRO A 445 20.93 -24.44 -26.14
CA PRO A 445 20.70 -23.01 -26.06
C PRO A 445 19.24 -22.65 -25.73
N THR A 446 18.28 -23.34 -26.34
CA THR A 446 16.84 -23.11 -26.09
C THR A 446 16.46 -23.46 -24.65
N ALA A 447 16.97 -24.57 -24.12
CA ALA A 447 16.74 -24.98 -22.75
C ALA A 447 17.30 -23.94 -21.75
N ARG A 448 18.50 -23.41 -22.01
CA ARG A 448 19.07 -22.38 -21.13
C ARG A 448 18.27 -21.06 -21.19
N GLY A 449 17.93 -20.58 -22.39
CA GLY A 449 17.11 -19.36 -22.52
C GLY A 449 15.74 -19.49 -21.86
N ARG A 450 15.15 -20.69 -21.87
CA ARG A 450 13.89 -20.97 -21.14
C ARG A 450 14.09 -20.93 -19.62
N ILE A 451 15.17 -21.52 -19.09
CA ILE A 451 15.49 -21.42 -17.66
C ILE A 451 15.68 -19.96 -17.25
N ASP A 452 16.43 -19.18 -18.03
CA ASP A 452 16.65 -17.76 -17.75
C ASP A 452 15.32 -16.98 -17.76
N THR A 453 14.38 -17.36 -18.65
CA THR A 453 13.00 -16.82 -18.66
C THR A 453 12.24 -17.18 -17.39
N TRP A 454 12.27 -18.46 -16.95
CA TRP A 454 11.61 -18.90 -15.72
C TRP A 454 12.19 -18.22 -14.47
N ILE A 455 13.49 -17.96 -14.45
CA ILE A 455 14.15 -17.18 -13.38
C ILE A 455 13.66 -15.74 -13.42
N GLY A 456 13.61 -15.10 -14.60
CA GLY A 456 13.08 -13.76 -14.76
C GLY A 456 11.62 -13.64 -14.31
N GLN A 457 10.82 -14.69 -14.50
CA GLN A 457 9.43 -14.80 -14.05
C GLN A 457 9.27 -15.25 -12.60
N ARG A 458 10.36 -15.57 -11.89
CA ARG A 458 10.39 -16.11 -10.53
C ARG A 458 9.64 -17.44 -10.33
N LEU A 459 9.46 -18.23 -11.39
CA LEU A 459 8.94 -19.59 -11.26
C LEU A 459 10.02 -20.55 -10.73
N VAL A 460 11.28 -20.24 -11.01
CA VAL A 460 12.46 -21.06 -10.72
C VAL A 460 13.56 -20.15 -10.15
N GLN A 461 14.41 -20.70 -9.28
CA GLN A 461 15.63 -20.04 -8.81
C GLN A 461 16.83 -20.98 -8.94
N GLN A 462 18.04 -20.41 -8.94
CA GLN A 462 19.26 -21.20 -8.83
C GLN A 462 19.46 -21.63 -7.37
N SER A 463 19.47 -22.94 -7.12
CA SER A 463 19.64 -23.52 -5.78
C SER A 463 21.09 -23.87 -5.45
N GLY A 464 21.97 -23.90 -6.45
CA GLY A 464 23.39 -24.16 -6.27
C GLY A 464 24.04 -24.72 -7.53
N THR A 465 24.91 -25.72 -7.33
CA THR A 465 25.54 -26.48 -8.42
C THR A 465 25.50 -27.97 -8.11
N ARG A 466 25.34 -28.79 -9.15
CA ARG A 466 25.36 -30.26 -9.08
C ARG A 466 26.65 -30.78 -9.70
N PRO A 467 27.37 -31.73 -9.05
CA PRO A 467 28.53 -32.37 -9.66
C PRO A 467 28.13 -33.08 -10.95
N THR A 468 28.94 -32.94 -12.00
CA THR A 468 28.87 -33.88 -13.12
C THR A 468 29.67 -35.11 -12.69
N GLY A 469 29.19 -36.33 -12.97
CA GLY A 469 29.80 -37.59 -12.47
C GLY A 469 31.22 -37.92 -12.98
N GLY A 470 32.02 -36.92 -13.41
CA GLY A 470 33.41 -37.02 -13.83
C GLY A 470 34.20 -35.74 -13.51
N ALA A 471 35.40 -35.57 -14.09
CA ALA A 471 36.29 -34.40 -13.87
C ALA A 471 35.80 -33.08 -14.54
N GLY A 472 34.50 -32.91 -14.72
CA GLY A 472 33.89 -31.76 -15.35
C GLY A 472 33.55 -30.65 -14.35
N ARG A 473 33.42 -29.42 -14.85
CA ARG A 473 32.91 -28.30 -14.05
C ARG A 473 31.49 -28.64 -13.53
N PRO A 474 31.17 -28.34 -12.25
CA PRO A 474 29.81 -28.43 -11.74
C PRO A 474 28.83 -27.65 -12.62
N VAL A 475 27.62 -28.17 -12.77
CA VAL A 475 26.54 -27.51 -13.54
C VAL A 475 25.61 -26.78 -12.58
N ASP A 476 25.03 -25.66 -13.00
CA ASP A 476 24.03 -24.95 -12.21
C ASP A 476 22.84 -25.87 -11.93
N GLU A 477 22.44 -25.93 -10.65
CA GLU A 477 21.20 -26.58 -10.21
C GLU A 477 20.13 -25.53 -9.97
N PHE A 478 18.92 -25.86 -10.41
CA PHE A 478 17.75 -25.01 -10.30
C PHE A 478 16.65 -25.74 -9.51
N GLU A 479 15.81 -24.97 -8.84
CA GLU A 479 14.63 -25.48 -8.16
C GLU A 479 13.40 -24.63 -8.44
N VAL A 480 12.22 -25.27 -8.47
CA VAL A 480 10.94 -24.57 -8.58
C VAL A 480 10.74 -23.76 -7.31
N PHE A 481 10.60 -22.44 -7.49
CA PHE A 481 10.57 -21.46 -6.40
C PHE A 481 9.15 -21.00 -6.06
N ASP A 482 8.31 -20.79 -7.07
CA ASP A 482 6.93 -20.31 -6.85
C ASP A 482 6.07 -21.43 -6.22
N PRO A 483 5.46 -21.22 -5.04
CA PRO A 483 4.65 -22.24 -4.37
C PRO A 483 3.45 -22.74 -5.19
N ARG A 484 2.88 -21.89 -6.05
CA ARG A 484 1.78 -22.26 -6.94
C ARG A 484 2.28 -23.17 -8.05
N ALA A 485 3.46 -22.88 -8.60
CA ALA A 485 4.11 -23.75 -9.59
C ALA A 485 4.50 -25.10 -8.98
N LEU A 486 5.04 -25.11 -7.75
CA LEU A 486 5.29 -26.33 -6.99
C LEU A 486 4.03 -27.17 -6.84
N ARG A 487 2.89 -26.55 -6.52
CA ARG A 487 1.61 -27.25 -6.45
C ARG A 487 1.21 -27.86 -7.80
N VAL A 488 1.33 -27.11 -8.90
CA VAL A 488 1.06 -27.63 -10.26
C VAL A 488 1.95 -28.84 -10.59
N VAL A 489 3.23 -28.82 -10.17
CA VAL A 489 4.16 -29.96 -10.33
C VAL A 489 3.71 -31.17 -9.51
N HIS A 490 3.43 -31.00 -8.22
CA HIS A 490 3.07 -32.10 -7.32
C HIS A 490 1.70 -32.72 -7.61
N ARG A 491 0.76 -31.91 -8.11
CA ARG A 491 -0.64 -32.29 -8.35
C ARG A 491 -0.93 -32.60 -9.81
N HIS A 492 0.03 -32.37 -10.71
CA HIS A 492 -0.07 -32.58 -12.16
C HIS A 492 -1.29 -31.86 -12.80
N LEU A 493 -1.40 -30.54 -12.60
CA LEU A 493 -2.56 -29.69 -12.96
C LEU A 493 -2.52 -29.02 -14.36
#